data_AF-A0A328TS70-F1
#
_entry.id   AF-A0A328TS70-F1
#
_cell.length_a   1.000
_cell.length_b   1.000
_cell.length_c   1.000
_cell.angle_alpha   90.00
_cell.angle_beta   90.00
_cell.angle_gamma   90.00
#
_symmetry.space_group_name_H-M   'P 1'
#
loop_
_entity.id
_entity.type
_entity.pdbx_description
1 polymer ?
#
loop_
_entity_poly.entity_id
_entity_poly.type
_entity_poly.pdbx_seq_one_letter_code
_entity_poly.pdbx_strand_id
1 'polypeptide(L)' 'MEEIWRSAVIRLLPKVYEALEMTPRKKPEKPEFAVLMKGFLGTDSYKCILCDNRLRFAGAQAGTQAMA' A
#
# COMPACT_ATOMS: atom_id res chain seq x y z
N MET A 1 -20.46 0.33 -4.91
CA MET A 1 -19.97 -0.24 -3.62
C MET A 1 -18.64 0.39 -3.22
N GLU A 2 -17.65 0.47 -4.12
CA GLU A 2 -16.35 1.10 -3.84
C GLU A 2 -16.42 2.60 -3.49
N GLU A 3 -17.32 3.38 -4.09
CA GLU A 3 -17.42 4.82 -3.81
C GLU A 3 -17.97 5.13 -2.41
N ILE A 4 -18.98 4.38 -1.96
CA ILE A 4 -19.54 4.50 -0.62
C ILE A 4 -18.46 4.14 0.41
N TRP A 5 -17.70 3.08 0.14
CA TRP A 5 -16.61 2.66 1.01
C TRP A 5 -15.47 3.69 1.04
N ARG A 6 -15.08 4.27 -0.12
CA ARG A 6 -14.11 5.38 -0.19
C ARG A 6 -14.57 6.61 0.60
N SER A 7 -15.83 7.01 0.45
CA SER A 7 -16.42 8.15 1.15
C SER A 7 -16.45 7.95 2.66
N ALA A 8 -16.84 6.75 3.11
CA ALA A 8 -16.85 6.37 4.52
C ALA A 8 -15.44 6.36 5.11
N VAL A 9 -14.47 5.76 4.41
CA VAL A 9 -13.07 5.68 4.85
C VAL A 9 -12.47 7.08 5.01
N ILE A 10 -12.65 7.98 4.05
CA ILE A 10 -12.11 9.35 4.12
C ILE A 10 -12.69 10.14 5.31
N ARG A 11 -13.98 9.97 5.60
CA ARG A 11 -14.65 10.69 6.70
C ARG A 11 -14.33 10.12 8.08
N LEU A 12 -14.13 8.81 8.19
CA LEU A 12 -13.96 8.12 9.47
C LEU A 12 -12.50 8.02 9.90
N LEU A 13 -11.54 7.94 8.97
CA LEU A 13 -10.12 7.82 9.31
C LEU A 13 -9.62 8.91 10.27
N PRO A 14 -9.92 10.20 10.03
CA PRO A 14 -9.44 11.26 10.92
C PRO A 14 -9.92 11.09 12.37
N LYS A 15 -11.18 10.68 12.55
CA LYS A 15 -11.78 10.43 13.88
C LYS A 15 -11.14 9.25 14.59
N VAL A 16 -10.77 8.21 13.85
CA VAL A 16 -10.06 7.05 14.41
C VAL A 16 -8.65 7.44 14.83
N TYR A 17 -7.95 8.26 14.04
CA TYR A 17 -6.61 8.75 14.40
C TYR A 17 -6.66 9.64 15.64
N GLU A 18 -7.65 10.52 15.75
CA GLU A 18 -7.91 11.34 16.93
C GLU A 18 -8.19 10.49 18.17
N ALA A 19 -9.09 9.49 18.06
CA ALA A 19 -9.42 8.60 19.16
C ALA A 19 -8.25 7.72 19.63
N LEU A 20 -7.29 7.44 18.75
CA LEU A 20 -6.08 6.66 19.04
C LEU A 20 -4.87 7.54 19.40
N GLU A 21 -5.04 8.87 19.48
CA GLU A 21 -3.96 9.84 19.71
C GLU A 21 -2.78 9.66 18.72
N MET A 22 -3.08 9.23 17.49
CA MET A 22 -2.09 8.96 16.46
C MET A 22 -1.87 10.16 15.56
N THR A 23 -0.61 10.45 15.24
CA THR A 23 -0.29 11.43 14.21
C THR A 23 -0.57 10.85 12.81
N PRO A 24 -1.37 11.55 11.98
CA PRO A 24 -1.58 11.14 10.59
C PRO A 24 -0.25 11.08 9.85
N ARG A 25 0.04 9.95 9.20
CA ARG A 25 1.22 9.84 8.35
C ARG A 25 1.06 10.77 7.16
N LYS A 26 2.10 11.56 6.86
CA LYS A 26 2.12 12.38 5.65
C LYS A 26 2.05 11.45 4.45
N LYS A 27 1.11 11.72 3.54
CA LYS A 27 1.03 10.99 2.28
C LYS A 27 2.33 11.24 1.50
N PRO A 28 3.04 10.20 1.06
CA PRO A 28 4.25 10.38 0.27
C PRO A 28 3.89 11.05 -1.07
N GLU A 29 4.75 11.97 -1.54
CA GLU A 29 4.55 12.67 -2.82
C GLU A 29 4.61 11.72 -4.02
N LYS A 30 5.46 10.69 -3.92
CA LYS A 30 5.59 9.65 -4.94
C LYS A 30 4.89 8.38 -4.44
N PRO A 31 4.19 7.66 -5.31
CA PRO A 31 3.62 6.37 -4.94
C PRO A 31 4.73 5.43 -4.49
N GLU A 32 4.58 4.86 -3.30
CA GLU A 32 5.51 3.86 -2.80
C GLU A 32 5.48 2.61 -3.69
N PHE A 33 6.57 1.85 -3.66
CA PHE A 33 6.73 0.63 -4.42
C PHE A 33 5.55 -0.33 -4.29
N ALA A 34 4.95 -0.43 -3.09
CA ALA A 34 3.76 -1.24 -2.85
C ALA A 34 2.53 -0.77 -3.65
N VAL A 35 2.33 0.55 -3.76
CA VAL A 35 1.22 1.15 -4.52
C VAL A 35 1.41 0.92 -6.01
N LEU A 36 2.65 1.09 -6.50
CA LEU A 36 3.03 0.80 -7.88
C LEU A 36 2.80 -0.69 -8.21
N MET A 37 3.31 -1.58 -7.36
CA MET A 37 3.17 -3.02 -7.56
C MET A 37 1.73 -3.50 -7.47
N LYS A 38 0.93 -2.94 -6.56
CA LYS A 38 -0.51 -3.24 -6.47
C LYS A 38 -1.26 -2.83 -7.73
N GLY A 39 -0.93 -1.67 -8.29
CA GLY A 39 -1.50 -1.21 -9.57
C GLY A 39 -1.06 -2.06 -10.76
N PHE A 40 0.19 -2.53 -10.76
CA PHE A 40 0.75 -3.31 -11.85
C PHE A 40 0.28 -4.78 -11.86
N LEU A 41 0.33 -5.44 -10.70
CA LEU A 41 0.06 -6.88 -10.59
C LEU A 41 -1.43 -7.18 -10.34
N GLY A 42 -2.22 -6.20 -9.87
CA GLY A 42 -3.61 -6.44 -9.48
C GLY A 42 -3.77 -7.38 -8.27
N THR A 43 -2.66 -7.79 -7.65
CA THR A 43 -2.60 -8.70 -6.52
C THR A 43 -1.97 -8.01 -5.31
N ASP A 44 -2.18 -8.57 -4.11
CA ASP A 44 -1.43 -8.14 -2.92
C ASP A 44 0.04 -8.53 -3.10
N SER A 45 0.90 -7.54 -3.34
CA SER A 45 2.34 -7.69 -3.54
C SER A 45 3.08 -8.24 -2.32
N TYR A 46 2.41 -8.31 -1.17
CA TYR A 46 2.93 -8.93 0.04
C TYR A 46 2.28 -10.28 0.36
N LYS A 47 1.49 -10.87 -0.54
CA LYS A 47 0.98 -12.23 -0.35
C LYS A 47 1.95 -13.25 -0.95
N CYS A 48 2.39 -14.23 -0.15
CA CYS A 48 3.19 -15.34 -0.66
C CYS A 48 2.35 -16.23 -1.58
N ILE A 49 2.75 -16.40 -2.84
CA ILE A 49 2.02 -17.24 -3.80
C ILE A 49 1.99 -18.73 -3.43
N LEU A 50 2.93 -19.18 -2.58
CA LEU A 50 3.07 -20.58 -2.20
C LEU A 50 2.29 -20.94 -0.93
N CYS A 51 2.23 -20.02 0.04
CA CYS A 51 1.68 -20.30 1.36
C CYS A 51 0.69 -19.26 1.88
N ASP A 52 0.32 -18.27 1.06
CA ASP A 52 -0.64 -17.21 1.37
C ASP A 52 -0.33 -16.33 2.58
N ASN A 53 0.81 -16.54 3.23
CA ASN A 53 1.29 -15.72 4.34
C ASN A 53 1.76 -14.33 3.88
N ARG A 54 1.71 -13.37 4.81
CA ARG A 54 2.12 -11.99 4.57
C ARG A 54 3.65 -11.83 4.61
N LEU A 55 4.22 -11.49 3.45
CA LEU A 55 5.63 -11.14 3.28
C LEU A 55 5.92 -9.77 3.90
N ARG A 56 7.14 -9.60 4.43
CA ARG A 56 7.64 -8.31 4.92
C ARG A 56 8.55 -7.71 3.86
N PHE A 57 8.40 -6.40 3.61
CA PHE A 57 9.31 -5.68 2.76
C PHE A 57 10.70 -5.62 3.40
N ALA A 58 11.70 -6.24 2.76
CA ALA A 58 13.09 -6.22 3.21
C ALA A 58 13.91 -5.12 2.51
N GLY A 59 13.54 -4.75 1.29
CA GLY A 59 14.25 -3.79 0.46
C GLY A 59 13.92 -3.98 -1.02
N ALA A 60 14.41 -3.08 -1.86
CA ALA A 60 14.33 -3.20 -3.31
C ALA A 60 15.74 -3.01 -3.88
N GLN A 61 16.11 -3.85 -4.84
CA GLN A 61 17.35 -3.70 -5.60
C GLN A 61 16.98 -3.26 -7.02
N ALA A 62 17.68 -2.25 -7.53
CA ALA A 62 17.55 -1.85 -8.92
C ALA A 62 18.07 -2.99 -9.81
N GLY A 63 17.27 -3.43 -10.78
CA GLY A 63 17.75 -4.32 -11.83
C GLY A 63 18.67 -3.56 -12.77
N THR A 64 19.75 -4.20 -13.23
CA THR A 64 20.48 -3.73 -14.40
C THR A 64 19.57 -3.84 -15.62
N GLN A 65 19.44 -2.76 -16.41
CA GLN A 65 18.69 -2.83 -17.67
C GLN A 65 19.30 -3.95 -18.54
N ALA A 66 18.45 -4.84 -19.05
CA ALA A 66 18.84 -5.71 -20.14
C ALA A 66 19.04 -4.80 -21.35
N MET A 67 20.30 -4.47 -21.67
CA MET A 67 20.61 -3.78 -22.91
C MET A 67 20.23 -4.72 -24.05
N ALA A 68 19.32 -4.26 -24.92
CA ALA A 68 18.97 -4.90 -26.17
C ALA A 68 20.10 -4.76 -27.19
#